data_AF-T2JLM9-F1
#
_entry.id   AF-T2JLM9-F1
#
_cell.length_a   1.000
_cell.length_b   1.000
_cell.length_c   1.000
_cell.angle_alpha   90.00
_cell.angle_beta   90.00
_cell.angle_gamma   90.00
#
_symmetry.space_group_name_H-M   'P 1'
#
loop_
_entity.id
_entity.type
_entity.pdbx_description
1 polymer ?
#
loop_
_entity_poly.entity_id
_entity_poly.type
_entity_poly.pdbx_seq_one_letter_code
_entity_poly.pdbx_strand_id
1 'polypeptide(L)' 'MKGGIGHPLGIDLGLDKFLVTSDGELVDRPRFLNRLQRKRKLLQRRLRNKKKRL' A
#
# COMPACT_ATOMS: atom_id res chain seq x y z
N MET A 1 4.69 -2.01 41.71
CA MET A 1 4.95 -2.71 40.44
C MET A 1 4.19 -1.99 39.33
N LYS A 2 4.86 -1.29 38.41
CA LYS A 2 4.26 -0.83 37.14
C LYS A 2 5.34 -0.77 36.06
N GLY A 3 5.63 -1.92 35.44
CA GLY A 3 6.27 -1.93 34.13
C GLY A 3 5.24 -1.45 33.13
N GLY A 4 5.46 -0.27 32.53
CA GLY A 4 4.50 0.38 31.65
C GLY A 4 4.23 -0.46 30.41
N ILE A 5 2.96 -0.73 30.14
CA ILE A 5 2.51 -1.24 28.84
C ILE A 5 2.86 -0.14 27.83
N GLY A 6 3.68 -0.45 26.83
CA GLY A 6 4.11 0.51 25.81
C GLY A 6 2.92 1.14 25.06
N HIS A 7 3.16 2.22 24.31
CA HIS A 7 2.14 2.89 23.52
C HIS A 7 1.80 2.07 22.26
N PRO A 8 0.63 1.40 22.18
CA PRO A 8 0.28 0.63 21.00
C PRO A 8 0.03 1.59 19.82
N LEU A 9 0.70 1.35 18.70
CA LEU A 9 0.56 2.16 17.48
C LEU A 9 -0.23 1.36 16.42
N GLY A 10 -1.38 1.90 16.01
CA GLY A 10 -2.13 1.38 14.87
C GLY A 10 -1.48 1.83 13.56
N ILE A 11 -1.42 0.93 12.57
CA ILE A 11 -0.82 1.19 11.25
C ILE A 11 -1.82 0.79 10.17
N ASP A 12 -2.12 1.71 9.25
CA ASP A 12 -2.83 1.45 8.01
C ASP A 12 -1.96 1.79 6.80
N LEU A 13 -2.01 0.96 5.76
CA LEU A 13 -1.19 1.09 4.56
C LEU A 13 -2.08 1.25 3.32
N GLY A 14 -1.87 2.33 2.57
CA GLY A 14 -2.75 2.72 1.47
C GLY A 14 -2.05 2.96 0.14
N LEU A 15 -2.88 3.13 -0.91
CA LEU A 15 -2.43 3.52 -2.25
C LEU A 15 -2.53 5.02 -2.52
N ASP A 16 -3.25 5.77 -1.69
CA ASP A 16 -3.36 7.23 -1.76
C ASP A 16 -2.35 7.89 -0.81
N LYS A 17 -2.48 7.61 0.50
CA LYS A 17 -1.42 7.76 1.50
C LYS A 17 -0.71 6.42 1.71
N PHE A 18 0.62 6.45 1.83
CA PHE A 18 1.41 5.22 1.97
C PHE A 18 1.29 4.62 3.36
N LEU A 19 1.31 5.46 4.39
CA LEU A 19 1.18 5.08 5.79
C LEU A 19 0.28 6.08 6.50
N VAL A 20 -0.63 5.58 7.31
CA VAL A 20 -1.41 6.33 8.29
C VAL A 20 -1.24 5.64 9.64
N THR A 21 -0.94 6.41 10.69
CA THR A 21 -0.88 5.87 12.05
C THR A 21 -2.10 6.26 12.86
N SER A 22 -2.40 5.51 13.92
CA SER A 22 -3.43 5.87 14.91
C SER A 22 -3.19 7.23 15.57
N ASP A 23 -1.95 7.72 15.49
CA ASP A 23 -1.49 8.95 16.12
C ASP A 23 -1.56 10.14 15.15
N GLY A 24 -2.12 9.91 13.95
CA GLY A 24 -2.34 10.93 12.94
C GLY A 24 -1.14 11.22 12.03
N GLU A 25 -0.07 10.41 12.10
CA GLU A 25 1.03 10.53 11.14
C GLU A 25 0.56 10.10 9.75
N LEU A 26 0.87 10.92 8.75
CA LEU A 26 0.55 10.68 7.35
C LEU A 26 1.83 10.70 6.52
N VAL A 27 2.18 9.56 5.92
CA VAL A 27 3.28 9.49 4.96
C VAL A 27 2.71 9.50 3.55
N ASP A 28 3.11 10.51 2.79
CA ASP A 28 2.77 10.62 1.38
C ASP A 28 3.35 9.46 0.56
N ARG A 29 2.70 9.19 -0.57
CA ARG A 29 3.07 8.06 -1.40
C ARG A 29 4.45 8.21 -2.04
N PRO A 30 5.38 7.26 -1.80
CA PRO A 30 6.68 7.25 -2.45
C PRO A 30 6.57 7.20 -3.98
N ARG A 31 7.46 7.92 -4.68
CA ARG A 31 7.39 8.03 -6.16
C ARG A 31 7.53 6.68 -6.87
N PHE A 32 8.25 5.71 -6.32
CA PHE A 32 8.44 4.40 -6.96
C PHE A 32 7.13 3.58 -7.04
N LEU A 33 6.19 3.79 -6.11
CA LEU A 33 4.88 3.13 -6.09
C LEU A 33 4.04 3.51 -7.31
N ASN A 34 4.19 4.73 -7.86
CA ASN A 34 3.56 5.12 -9.13
C ASN A 34 3.96 4.17 -10.27
N ARG A 35 5.26 3.85 -10.37
CA ARG A 35 5.78 2.99 -11.43
C ARG A 35 5.24 1.57 -11.28
N LEU A 36 5.20 1.05 -10.06
CA LEU A 36 4.66 -0.29 -9.78
C LEU A 36 3.16 -0.38 -10.05
N GLN A 37 2.37 0.62 -9.63
CA GLN A 37 0.94 0.69 -9.92
C GLN A 37 0.65 0.73 -11.43
N ARG A 38 1.39 1.56 -12.20
CA ARG A 38 1.28 1.58 -13.67
C ARG A 38 1.62 0.24 -14.29
N LYS A 39 2.70 -0.41 -13.83
CA LYS A 39 3.09 -1.76 -14.29
C LYS A 39 2.00 -2.79 -14.00
N ARG A 40 1.45 -2.81 -12.79
CA ARG A 40 0.33 -3.70 -12.41
C ARG A 40 -0.87 -3.52 -13.33
N LYS A 41 -1.33 -2.27 -13.55
CA LYS A 41 -2.45 -1.96 -14.45
C LYS A 41 -2.18 -2.43 -15.88
N LEU A 42 -0.96 -2.23 -16.39
CA LEU A 42 -0.55 -2.71 -17.71
C LEU A 42 -0.60 -4.24 -17.80
N LEU A 43 -0.06 -4.94 -16.79
CA LEU A 43 -0.04 -6.40 -16.76
C LEU A 43 -1.45 -6.99 -16.65
N GLN A 44 -2.33 -6.41 -15.83
CA GLN A 44 -3.73 -6.80 -15.75
C GLN A 44 -4.46 -6.61 -17.10
N ARG A 45 -4.20 -5.51 -17.80
CA ARG A 45 -4.75 -5.28 -19.15
C ARG A 45 -4.24 -6.32 -20.16
N ARG A 46 -2.94 -6.63 -20.13
CA ARG A 46 -2.35 -7.66 -20.99
C ARG A 46 -2.94 -9.04 -20.69
N LEU A 47 -3.10 -9.39 -19.41
CA LEU A 47 -3.71 -10.64 -18.99
C LEU A 47 -5.16 -10.75 -19.49
N ARG A 48 -5.97 -9.70 -19.31
CA ARG A 48 -7.35 -9.64 -19.80
C ARG A 48 -7.44 -9.85 -21.31
N ASN A 49 -6.51 -9.26 -22.07
CA ASN A 49 -6.51 -9.33 -23.53
C ASN A 49 -5.81 -10.59 -24.08
N LYS A 50 -5.20 -11.42 -23.23
CA LYS A 50 -4.58 -12.66 -23.67
C LYS A 50 -5.69 -13.65 -24.04
N LYS A 51 -5.78 -14.06 -25.30
CA LYS A 51 -6.67 -15.15 -25.71
C LYS A 51 -6.37 -16.37 -24.84
N LYS A 52 -7.41 -16.94 -24.20
CA LYS A 52 -7.28 -18.24 -23.56
C LYS A 52 -6.91 -19.23 -24.65
N ARG A 53 -5.74 -19.86 -24.52
CA ARG A 53 -5.39 -21.02 -25.34
C ARG A 53 -6.30 -22.13 -24.83
N LEU A 54 -7.26 -22.54 -25.65
CA LEU A 54 -8.04 -23.76 -25.44
C LEU A 54 -7.07 -24.95 -25.38
#